data_AF-A0A6I1EHD1-F1
#
_entry.id   AF-A0A6I1EHD1-F1
#
_cell.length_a   1.000
_cell.length_b   1.000
_cell.length_c   1.000
_cell.angle_alpha   90.00
_cell.angle_beta   90.00
_cell.angle_gamma   90.00
#
_symmetry.space_group_name_H-M   'P 1'
#
loop_
_entity.id
_entity.type
_entity.pdbx_description
1 polymer ?
#
loop_
_entity_poly.entity_id
_entity_poly.type
_entity_poly.pdbx_seq_one_letter_code
_entity_poly.pdbx_strand_id
1 'polypeptide(L)'
;MPNTRPSARAASRTSSAPAKSASSRKWLRELTQSAPPDRSPAGATPLKFSLWTLFGFLVLSLDQATKFWFERAFDPGDIHPVLPGFNLVLAHNYGAAFSFLAEMGGWQRWVLSAFALVVVFVVLRMLWRHNARFLFSLSLTLIGAGALGNLCDRMTSGYVIDFLDFYWRNWHWPAFNVADIAICMGAAGIVIDEFRHVNKEK
;
A
#
# COMPACT_ATOMS: atom_id res chain seq x y z
N MET A 1 -17.69 97.58 -27.76
CA MET A 1 -17.91 96.58 -28.83
C MET A 1 -17.67 95.18 -28.24
N PRO A 2 -18.36 94.13 -28.74
CA PRO A 2 -19.21 93.14 -28.05
C PRO A 2 -18.41 92.05 -27.30
N ASN A 3 -18.94 91.03 -26.61
CA ASN A 3 -20.23 90.64 -26.04
C ASN A 3 -19.92 89.35 -25.22
N THR A 4 -20.74 89.11 -24.22
CA THR A 4 -20.64 88.16 -23.12
C THR A 4 -20.80 86.65 -23.45
N ARG A 5 -20.34 85.82 -22.48
CA ARG A 5 -20.79 84.46 -22.06
C ARG A 5 -20.05 83.22 -22.63
N PRO A 6 -20.14 82.04 -21.96
CA PRO A 6 -19.95 81.79 -20.52
C PRO A 6 -19.19 80.47 -20.22
N SER A 7 -18.74 80.32 -18.97
CA SER A 7 -18.36 79.02 -18.38
C SER A 7 -19.61 78.16 -18.13
N ALA A 8 -19.58 76.88 -18.50
CA ALA A 8 -20.55 75.89 -18.02
C ALA A 8 -19.98 74.45 -17.96
N ARG A 9 -19.81 74.01 -16.70
CA ARG A 9 -20.25 72.72 -16.13
C ARG A 9 -19.85 71.38 -16.77
N ALA A 10 -19.02 70.68 -16.00
CA ALA A 10 -19.22 69.30 -15.50
C ALA A 10 -20.02 68.32 -16.37
N ALA A 11 -19.31 67.36 -16.96
CA ALA A 11 -19.89 66.09 -17.39
C ALA A 11 -19.34 64.96 -16.50
N SER A 12 -20.13 64.59 -15.50
CA SER A 12 -20.00 63.34 -14.75
C SER A 12 -20.19 62.15 -15.70
N ARG A 13 -19.10 61.48 -16.07
CA ARG A 13 -19.18 60.17 -16.73
C ARG A 13 -19.45 59.11 -15.66
N THR A 14 -20.70 58.69 -15.56
CA THR A 14 -21.07 57.43 -14.92
C THR A 14 -20.49 56.28 -15.73
N SER A 15 -19.48 55.62 -15.17
CA SER A 15 -18.98 54.34 -15.66
C SER A 15 -20.02 53.25 -15.33
N SER A 16 -20.89 52.93 -16.28
CA SER A 16 -21.68 51.69 -16.20
C SER A 16 -20.77 50.51 -16.53
N ALA A 17 -20.52 49.65 -15.54
CA ALA A 17 -19.87 48.35 -15.77
C ALA A 17 -20.73 47.52 -16.75
N PRO A 18 -20.13 46.80 -17.72
CA PRO A 18 -20.91 46.00 -18.66
C PRO A 18 -21.58 44.84 -17.92
N ALA A 19 -22.89 44.73 -18.08
CA ALA A 19 -23.68 43.61 -17.55
C ALA A 19 -23.13 42.30 -18.14
N LYS A 20 -22.51 41.46 -17.27
CA LYS A 20 -22.08 40.11 -17.64
C LYS A 20 -23.29 39.34 -18.17
N SER A 21 -23.28 39.06 -19.48
CA SER A 21 -24.38 38.45 -20.20
C SER A 21 -24.81 37.12 -19.56
N ALA A 22 -26.10 36.82 -19.62
CA ALA A 22 -26.68 35.56 -19.11
C ALA A 22 -26.00 34.31 -19.72
N SER A 23 -25.44 34.44 -20.91
CA SER A 23 -24.65 33.39 -21.59
C SER A 23 -23.45 32.97 -20.76
N SER A 24 -22.62 33.91 -20.28
CA SER A 24 -21.40 33.59 -19.51
C SER A 24 -21.68 32.83 -18.20
N ARG A 25 -22.86 33.04 -17.60
CA ARG A 25 -23.30 32.27 -16.42
C ARG A 25 -23.76 30.86 -16.76
N LYS A 26 -24.25 30.62 -17.98
CA LYS A 26 -24.65 29.30 -18.46
C LYS A 26 -23.44 28.43 -18.72
N TRP A 27 -22.43 28.94 -19.42
CA TRP A 27 -21.17 28.21 -19.67
C TRP A 27 -20.42 27.86 -18.38
N LEU A 28 -20.38 28.78 -17.40
CA LEU A 28 -19.77 28.49 -16.09
C LEU A 28 -20.54 27.40 -15.31
N ARG A 29 -21.87 27.37 -15.39
CA ARG A 29 -22.68 26.30 -14.79
C ARG A 29 -22.50 24.96 -15.50
N GLU A 30 -22.41 24.97 -16.82
CA GLU A 30 -22.12 23.76 -17.62
C GLU A 30 -20.72 23.21 -17.31
N LEU A 31 -19.71 24.07 -17.14
CA LEU A 31 -18.35 23.68 -16.72
C LEU A 31 -18.30 23.13 -15.27
N THR A 32 -19.19 23.61 -14.39
CA THR A 32 -19.29 23.11 -13.01
C THR A 32 -20.09 21.80 -12.94
N GLN A 33 -21.02 21.57 -13.87
CA GLN A 33 -21.82 20.35 -13.99
C GLN A 33 -21.13 19.24 -14.79
N SER A 34 -20.11 19.57 -15.59
CA SER A 34 -19.33 18.60 -16.37
C SER A 34 -18.13 18.02 -15.63
N ALA A 35 -17.84 18.47 -14.40
CA ALA A 35 -16.88 17.77 -13.55
C ALA A 35 -17.49 16.42 -13.20
N PRO A 36 -16.90 15.28 -13.62
CA PRO A 36 -17.42 13.99 -13.24
C PRO A 36 -17.47 13.95 -11.70
N PRO A 37 -18.58 13.53 -11.08
CA PRO A 37 -18.57 13.29 -9.64
C PRO A 37 -17.39 12.37 -9.37
N ASP A 38 -16.63 12.64 -8.31
CA ASP A 38 -15.65 11.70 -7.78
C ASP A 38 -16.41 10.40 -7.46
N ARG A 39 -16.51 9.51 -8.46
CA ARG A 39 -17.17 8.22 -8.34
C ARG A 39 -16.19 7.37 -7.57
N SER A 40 -16.23 7.51 -6.23
CA SER A 40 -15.82 6.42 -5.36
C SER A 40 -16.43 5.14 -5.95
N PRO A 41 -15.62 4.13 -6.32
CA PRO A 41 -16.13 2.95 -7.00
C PRO A 41 -17.24 2.35 -6.15
N ALA A 42 -18.40 2.10 -6.77
CA ALA A 42 -19.58 1.61 -6.08
C ALA A 42 -19.19 0.45 -5.14
N GLY A 43 -19.32 0.67 -3.82
CA GLY A 43 -19.05 -0.33 -2.80
C GLY A 43 -17.76 -0.18 -1.97
N ALA A 44 -16.89 0.81 -2.23
CA ALA A 44 -15.81 1.14 -1.30
C ALA A 44 -16.34 1.95 -0.11
N THR A 45 -15.99 1.57 1.13
CA THR A 45 -16.46 2.29 2.33
C THR A 45 -15.38 2.39 3.41
N PRO A 46 -15.43 3.42 4.28
CA PRO A 46 -14.53 3.54 5.43
C PRO A 46 -14.61 2.35 6.38
N LEU A 47 -15.80 1.77 6.59
CA LEU A 47 -15.98 0.59 7.44
C LEU A 47 -15.23 -0.62 6.89
N LYS A 48 -15.31 -0.88 5.58
CA LYS A 48 -14.56 -1.97 4.94
C LYS A 48 -13.06 -1.75 5.07
N PHE A 49 -12.59 -0.52 4.85
CA PHE A 49 -11.19 -0.17 5.09
C PHE A 49 -10.78 -0.52 6.53
N SER A 50 -11.54 -0.09 7.54
CA SER A 50 -11.25 -0.39 8.95
C SER A 50 -11.21 -1.88 9.24
N LEU A 51 -12.17 -2.66 8.69
CA LEU A 51 -12.19 -4.12 8.85
C LEU A 51 -10.97 -4.79 8.22
N TRP A 52 -10.56 -4.35 7.02
CA TRP A 52 -9.36 -4.86 6.37
C TRP A 52 -8.10 -4.48 7.12
N THR A 53 -7.99 -3.25 7.63
CA THR A 53 -6.85 -2.85 8.47
C THR A 53 -6.79 -3.64 9.77
N LEU A 54 -7.94 -3.94 10.38
CA LEU A 54 -8.01 -4.80 11.58
C LEU A 54 -7.56 -6.23 11.25
N PHE A 55 -8.03 -6.79 10.13
CA PHE A 55 -7.58 -8.11 9.67
C PHE A 55 -6.06 -8.13 9.41
N GLY A 56 -5.52 -7.10 8.75
CA GLY A 56 -4.08 -6.96 8.55
C GLY A 56 -3.30 -6.88 9.86
N PHE A 57 -3.83 -6.17 10.87
CA PHE A 57 -3.24 -6.12 12.19
C PHE A 57 -3.24 -7.49 12.90
N LEU A 58 -4.27 -8.31 12.72
CA LEU A 58 -4.31 -9.68 13.24
C LEU A 58 -3.25 -10.56 12.59
N VAL A 59 -3.08 -10.47 11.26
CA VAL A 59 -2.03 -11.21 10.53
C VAL A 59 -0.64 -10.77 10.97
N LEU A 60 -0.41 -9.46 11.12
CA LEU A 60 0.83 -8.91 11.67
C LEU A 60 1.10 -9.42 13.10
N SER A 61 0.08 -9.42 13.95
CA SER A 61 0.21 -9.89 15.33
C SER A 61 0.55 -11.38 15.39
N LEU A 62 -0.05 -12.18 14.51
CA LEU A 62 0.26 -13.60 14.39
C LEU A 62 1.71 -13.82 13.96
N ASP A 63 2.18 -13.11 12.93
CA ASP A 63 3.58 -13.17 12.48
C ASP A 63 4.55 -12.84 13.63
N GLN A 64 4.37 -11.68 14.27
CA GLN A 64 5.25 -11.24 15.36
C GLN A 64 5.19 -12.17 16.58
N ALA A 65 4.01 -12.70 16.93
CA ALA A 65 3.88 -13.66 18.01
C ALA A 65 4.61 -14.98 17.72
N THR A 66 4.52 -15.50 16.48
CA THR A 66 5.24 -16.70 16.09
C THR A 66 6.75 -16.50 16.11
N LYS A 67 7.26 -15.41 15.53
CA LYS A 67 8.70 -15.07 15.55
C LYS A 67 9.25 -14.94 16.95
N PHE A 68 8.51 -14.25 17.82
CA PHE A 68 8.85 -14.10 19.23
C PHE A 68 8.87 -15.42 19.99
N TRP A 69 7.97 -16.35 19.66
CA TRP A 69 7.99 -17.69 20.25
C TRP A 69 9.23 -18.47 19.82
N PHE A 70 9.59 -18.43 18.53
CA PHE A 70 10.79 -19.10 18.01
C PHE A 70 12.08 -18.58 18.63
N GLU A 71 12.25 -17.25 18.73
CA GLU A 71 13.39 -16.61 19.42
C GLU A 71 13.56 -17.02 20.89
N ARG A 72 12.51 -17.55 21.52
CA ARG A 72 12.56 -18.02 22.93
C ARG A 72 12.68 -19.52 23.08
N ALA A 73 12.28 -20.27 22.06
CA ALA A 73 12.19 -21.72 22.12
C ALA A 73 13.40 -22.42 21.46
N PHE A 74 14.16 -21.71 20.63
CA PHE A 74 15.26 -22.25 19.82
C PHE A 74 16.52 -21.38 19.96
N ASP A 75 17.69 -21.99 19.87
CA ASP A 75 18.94 -21.26 19.67
C ASP A 75 19.17 -21.02 18.16
N PRO A 76 19.82 -19.91 17.75
CA PRO A 76 20.07 -19.63 16.35
C PRO A 76 20.87 -20.75 15.66
N GLY A 77 20.34 -21.27 14.55
CA GLY A 77 20.92 -22.40 13.82
C GLY A 77 20.42 -23.78 14.27
N ASP A 78 19.59 -23.86 15.32
CA ASP A 78 18.94 -25.11 15.69
C ASP A 78 18.02 -25.59 14.57
N ILE A 79 18.03 -26.92 14.36
CA ILE A 79 17.15 -27.61 13.43
C ILE A 79 16.38 -28.67 14.21
N HIS A 80 15.06 -28.54 14.23
CA HIS A 80 14.14 -29.49 14.82
C HIS A 80 13.30 -30.17 13.73
N PRO A 81 13.64 -31.41 13.35
CA PRO A 81 12.89 -32.15 12.35
C PRO A 81 11.47 -32.46 12.84
N VAL A 82 10.47 -32.12 12.03
CA VAL A 82 9.05 -32.41 12.35
C VAL A 82 8.56 -33.63 11.57
N LEU A 83 8.85 -33.68 10.27
CA LEU A 83 8.52 -34.79 9.38
C LEU A 83 9.50 -34.86 8.20
N PRO A 84 9.57 -35.97 7.45
CA PRO A 84 10.44 -36.06 6.29
C PRO A 84 10.17 -34.93 5.27
N GLY A 85 11.15 -34.05 5.09
CA GLY A 85 11.07 -32.90 4.18
C GLY A 85 10.60 -31.58 4.82
N PHE A 86 10.40 -31.54 6.14
CA PHE A 86 10.06 -30.32 6.86
C PHE A 86 10.69 -30.25 8.26
N ASN A 87 11.37 -29.14 8.52
CA ASN A 87 11.99 -28.79 9.79
C ASN A 87 11.42 -27.47 10.33
N LEU A 88 11.48 -27.34 11.65
CA LEU A 88 11.48 -26.04 12.32
C LEU A 88 12.91 -25.60 12.56
N VAL A 89 13.20 -24.34 12.28
CA VAL A 89 14.54 -23.77 12.45
C VAL A 89 14.46 -22.39 13.12
N LEU A 90 15.58 -21.86 13.58
CA LEU A 90 15.72 -20.42 13.87
C LEU A 90 16.81 -19.84 12.98
N ALA A 91 16.40 -19.19 11.88
CA ALA A 91 17.29 -18.56 10.92
C ALA A 91 17.12 -17.03 10.96
N HIS A 92 18.24 -16.32 11.08
CA HIS A 92 18.29 -14.86 11.03
C HIS A 92 18.65 -14.39 9.62
N ASN A 93 17.68 -13.88 8.89
CA ASN A 93 17.81 -13.49 7.50
C ASN A 93 18.12 -12.00 7.35
N TYR A 94 19.38 -11.70 7.08
CA TYR A 94 19.89 -10.35 6.82
C TYR A 94 19.66 -9.88 5.37
N GLY A 95 18.95 -10.67 4.55
CA GLY A 95 18.81 -10.45 3.11
C GLY A 95 19.70 -11.39 2.29
N ALA A 96 19.73 -12.68 2.66
CA ALA A 96 20.65 -13.67 2.07
C ALA A 96 20.52 -13.84 0.55
N ALA A 97 19.34 -13.54 -0.02
CA ALA A 97 19.13 -13.52 -1.48
C ALA A 97 20.05 -12.53 -2.22
N PHE A 98 20.58 -11.53 -1.51
CA PHE A 98 21.53 -10.54 -2.02
C PHE A 98 22.92 -10.70 -1.41
N SER A 99 23.26 -11.89 -0.88
CA SER A 99 24.55 -12.15 -0.23
C SER A 99 25.75 -11.89 -1.14
N PHE A 100 25.59 -12.02 -2.47
CA PHE A 100 26.65 -11.69 -3.44
C PHE A 100 27.04 -10.19 -3.44
N LEU A 101 26.22 -9.31 -2.84
CA LEU A 101 26.49 -7.88 -2.64
C LEU A 101 26.73 -7.53 -1.16
N ALA A 102 26.84 -8.52 -0.28
CA ALA A 102 26.86 -8.31 1.18
C ALA A 102 28.20 -7.83 1.74
N GLU A 103 29.28 -7.88 0.95
CA GLU A 103 30.61 -7.42 1.38
C GLU A 103 30.63 -5.93 1.80
N MET A 104 29.60 -5.15 1.43
CA MET A 104 29.46 -3.72 1.73
C MET A 104 28.53 -3.37 2.91
N GLY A 105 28.50 -4.18 3.98
CA GLY A 105 28.14 -3.66 5.31
C GLY A 105 26.64 -3.45 5.60
N GLY A 106 25.78 -4.42 5.28
CA GLY A 106 24.41 -4.46 5.80
C GLY A 106 23.43 -3.45 5.19
N TRP A 107 23.77 -2.87 4.04
CA TRP A 107 22.92 -1.95 3.28
C TRP A 107 21.56 -2.56 2.91
N GLN A 108 21.47 -3.89 2.79
CA GLN A 108 20.25 -4.63 2.47
C GLN A 108 19.14 -4.32 3.46
N ARG A 109 19.49 -4.17 4.75
CA ARG A 109 18.53 -3.77 5.78
C ARG A 109 17.79 -2.50 5.37
N TRP A 110 18.52 -1.45 5.02
CA TRP A 110 17.96 -0.13 4.70
C TRP A 110 17.18 -0.15 3.38
N VAL A 111 17.71 -0.79 2.34
CA VAL A 111 17.04 -0.86 1.04
C VAL A 111 15.76 -1.68 1.11
N LEU A 112 15.80 -2.86 1.75
CA LEU A 112 14.61 -3.71 1.92
C LEU A 112 13.59 -3.05 2.85
N SER A 113 14.01 -2.36 3.91
CA SER A 113 13.10 -1.59 4.76
C SER A 113 12.44 -0.43 4.00
N ALA A 114 13.21 0.32 3.21
CA ALA A 114 12.65 1.40 2.39
C ALA A 114 11.66 0.86 1.35
N PHE A 115 12.00 -0.25 0.69
CA PHE A 115 11.09 -0.92 -0.24
C PHE A 115 9.81 -1.39 0.45
N ALA A 116 9.91 -2.06 1.60
CA ALA A 116 8.75 -2.51 2.37
C ALA A 116 7.85 -1.33 2.79
N LEU A 117 8.44 -0.19 3.20
CA LEU A 117 7.69 1.02 3.53
C LEU A 117 6.92 1.56 2.31
N VAL A 118 7.53 1.58 1.13
CA VAL A 118 6.86 1.96 -0.12
C VAL A 118 5.71 1.00 -0.43
N VAL A 119 5.92 -0.31 -0.31
CA VAL A 119 4.87 -1.32 -0.52
C VAL A 119 3.70 -1.09 0.43
N VAL A 120 3.95 -0.95 1.73
CA VAL A 120 2.90 -0.69 2.73
C VAL A 120 2.13 0.59 2.41
N PHE A 121 2.82 1.66 2.04
CA PHE A 121 2.18 2.92 1.65
C PHE A 121 1.28 2.75 0.41
N VAL A 122 1.78 2.11 -0.64
CA VAL A 122 1.01 1.85 -1.87
C VAL A 122 -0.20 0.98 -1.57
N VAL A 123 -0.03 -0.09 -0.80
CA VAL A 123 -1.10 -1.00 -0.38
C VAL A 123 -2.19 -0.25 0.38
N LEU A 124 -1.84 0.55 1.39
CA LEU A 124 -2.83 1.30 2.18
C LEU A 124 -3.57 2.31 1.31
N ARG A 125 -2.87 3.00 0.40
CA ARG A 125 -3.49 3.92 -0.56
C ARG A 125 -4.46 3.19 -1.49
N MET A 126 -4.09 2.02 -2.02
CA MET A 126 -4.93 1.24 -2.92
C MET A 126 -6.15 0.67 -2.17
N LEU A 127 -5.96 0.16 -0.96
CA LEU A 127 -7.02 -0.37 -0.12
C LEU A 127 -8.01 0.73 0.29
N TRP A 128 -7.54 1.93 0.58
CA TRP A 128 -8.40 3.09 0.84
C TRP A 128 -9.31 3.41 -0.35
N ARG A 129 -8.77 3.36 -1.58
CA ARG A 129 -9.51 3.72 -2.80
C ARG A 129 -10.35 2.58 -3.39
N HIS A 130 -9.97 1.33 -3.18
CA HIS A 130 -10.47 0.18 -3.94
C HIS A 130 -10.86 -1.04 -3.08
N ASN A 131 -11.41 -0.83 -1.87
CA ASN A 131 -11.83 -1.92 -0.98
C ASN A 131 -13.19 -2.60 -1.33
N ALA A 132 -13.71 -2.39 -2.53
CA ALA A 132 -15.00 -2.98 -2.95
C ALA A 132 -14.88 -4.46 -3.33
N ARG A 133 -13.76 -4.86 -3.96
CA ARG A 133 -13.48 -6.22 -4.42
C ARG A 133 -12.88 -7.03 -3.28
N PHE A 134 -13.55 -8.11 -2.87
CA PHE A 134 -13.12 -8.92 -1.72
C PHE A 134 -11.71 -9.51 -1.91
N LEU A 135 -11.48 -10.25 -3.00
CA LEU A 135 -10.21 -10.95 -3.22
C LEU A 135 -9.05 -9.95 -3.39
N PHE A 136 -9.25 -8.87 -4.14
CA PHE A 136 -8.31 -7.75 -4.23
C PHE A 136 -7.95 -7.16 -2.85
N SER A 137 -8.95 -6.87 -2.02
CA SER A 137 -8.73 -6.26 -0.70
C SER A 137 -8.04 -7.21 0.27
N LEU A 138 -8.42 -8.49 0.24
CA LEU A 138 -7.77 -9.55 1.00
C LEU A 138 -6.30 -9.66 0.59
N SER A 139 -6.02 -9.71 -0.70
CA SER A 139 -4.66 -9.77 -1.24
C SER A 139 -3.79 -8.59 -0.83
N LEU A 140 -4.29 -7.36 -1.00
CA LEU A 140 -3.60 -6.16 -0.55
C LEU A 140 -3.32 -6.21 0.95
N THR A 141 -4.31 -6.62 1.75
CA THR A 141 -4.17 -6.71 3.21
C THR A 141 -3.09 -7.71 3.61
N LEU A 142 -3.04 -8.89 2.98
CA LEU A 142 -2.02 -9.89 3.25
C LEU A 142 -0.61 -9.41 2.86
N ILE A 143 -0.45 -8.80 1.69
CA ILE A 143 0.82 -8.22 1.24
C ILE A 143 1.28 -7.13 2.20
N GLY A 144 0.38 -6.20 2.56
CA GLY A 144 0.69 -5.10 3.48
C GLY A 144 1.07 -5.58 4.87
N ALA A 145 0.32 -6.54 5.43
CA ALA A 145 0.59 -7.10 6.75
C ALA A 145 1.92 -7.86 6.78
N GLY A 146 2.20 -8.70 5.77
CA GLY A 146 3.47 -9.43 5.69
C GLY A 146 4.67 -8.49 5.45
N ALA A 147 4.54 -7.52 4.54
CA ALA A 147 5.58 -6.51 4.32
C ALA A 147 5.88 -5.71 5.59
N LEU A 148 4.84 -5.33 6.35
CA LEU A 148 5.00 -4.62 7.61
C LEU A 148 5.63 -5.50 8.71
N GLY A 149 5.27 -6.79 8.80
CA GLY A 149 5.89 -7.72 9.76
C GLY A 149 7.40 -7.87 9.52
N ASN A 150 7.79 -8.14 8.28
CA ASN A 150 9.19 -8.23 7.89
C ASN A 150 9.93 -6.88 7.94
N LEU A 151 9.23 -5.76 7.86
CA LEU A 151 9.79 -4.43 8.12
C LEU A 151 10.05 -4.22 9.61
N CYS A 152 9.11 -4.60 10.49
CA CYS A 152 9.26 -4.49 11.94
C CYS A 152 10.54 -5.18 12.41
N ASP A 153 10.77 -6.43 12.02
CA ASP A 153 11.98 -7.17 12.42
C ASP A 153 13.27 -6.48 11.96
N ARG A 154 13.28 -5.98 10.71
CA ARG A 154 14.44 -5.23 10.18
C ARG A 154 14.67 -3.93 10.94
N MET A 155 13.62 -3.30 11.46
CA MET A 155 13.78 -2.07 12.23
C MET A 155 14.23 -2.35 13.67
N THR A 156 13.74 -3.42 14.30
CA THR A 156 14.03 -3.77 15.69
C THR A 156 15.31 -4.58 15.86
N SER A 157 15.46 -5.67 15.12
CA SER A 157 16.55 -6.64 15.25
C SER A 157 17.60 -6.50 14.15
N GLY A 158 17.24 -5.95 12.98
CA GLY A 158 18.14 -5.77 11.84
C GLY A 158 18.20 -6.95 10.87
N TYR A 159 17.44 -8.00 11.13
CA TYR A 159 17.23 -9.19 10.31
C TYR A 159 15.77 -9.63 10.40
N VAL A 160 15.34 -10.52 9.51
CA VAL A 160 14.04 -11.19 9.60
C VAL A 160 14.21 -12.55 10.26
N ILE A 161 13.25 -12.94 11.10
CA ILE A 161 13.23 -14.24 11.77
C ILE A 161 12.48 -15.23 10.88
N ASP A 162 13.19 -16.24 10.37
CA ASP A 162 12.65 -17.32 9.55
C ASP A 162 12.70 -18.65 10.31
N PHE A 163 11.65 -19.46 10.17
CA PHE A 163 11.50 -20.65 11.02
C PHE A 163 10.85 -21.87 10.35
N LEU A 164 10.32 -21.72 9.13
CA LEU A 164 9.80 -22.83 8.34
C LEU A 164 10.84 -23.24 7.29
N ASP A 165 11.36 -24.46 7.40
CA ASP A 165 12.36 -25.00 6.48
C ASP A 165 11.82 -26.26 5.78
N PHE A 166 11.67 -26.19 4.46
CA PHE A 166 11.26 -27.34 3.63
C PHE A 166 12.43 -27.83 2.81
N TYR A 167 12.61 -29.15 2.74
CA TYR A 167 13.76 -29.74 2.09
C TYR A 167 13.43 -31.00 1.30
N TRP A 168 14.24 -31.28 0.28
CA TRP A 168 14.24 -32.52 -0.48
C TRP A 168 15.67 -33.04 -0.61
N ARG A 169 15.95 -34.18 0.04
CA ARG A 169 17.31 -34.73 0.19
C ARG A 169 18.24 -33.71 0.83
N ASN A 170 19.26 -33.23 0.12
CA ASN A 170 20.23 -32.25 0.61
C ASN A 170 19.89 -30.81 0.16
N TRP A 171 18.79 -30.62 -0.58
CA TRP A 171 18.40 -29.31 -1.07
C TRP A 171 17.31 -28.71 -0.19
N HIS A 172 17.56 -27.51 0.33
CA HIS A 172 16.64 -26.77 1.17
C HIS A 172 16.05 -25.60 0.38
N TRP A 173 14.73 -25.44 0.46
CA TRP A 173 14.09 -24.18 0.11
C TRP A 173 14.49 -23.12 1.14
N PRO A 174 14.71 -21.86 0.75
CA PRO A 174 15.03 -20.81 1.71
C PRO A 174 13.99 -20.76 2.83
N ALA A 175 14.46 -20.79 4.08
CA ALA A 175 13.56 -20.72 5.22
C ALA A 175 12.69 -19.45 5.16
N PHE A 176 11.46 -19.54 5.65
CA PHE A 176 10.48 -18.46 5.57
C PHE A 176 9.60 -18.42 6.82
N ASN A 177 8.73 -17.42 6.90
CA ASN A 177 7.85 -17.18 8.04
C ASN A 177 6.39 -16.90 7.62
N VAL A 178 5.54 -16.53 8.59
CA VAL A 178 4.12 -16.24 8.37
C VAL A 178 3.93 -14.99 7.51
N ALA A 179 4.74 -13.94 7.67
CA ALA A 179 4.73 -12.78 6.80
C ALA A 179 5.01 -13.13 5.33
N ASP A 180 5.95 -14.03 5.06
CA ASP A 180 6.24 -14.49 3.69
C ASP A 180 5.10 -15.30 3.09
N ILE A 181 4.46 -16.17 3.88
CA ILE A 181 3.24 -16.88 3.48
C ILE A 181 2.15 -15.87 3.10
N ALA A 182 1.94 -14.83 3.92
CA ALA A 182 0.95 -13.79 3.65
C ALA A 182 1.26 -13.04 2.34
N ILE A 183 2.52 -12.65 2.12
CA ILE A 183 2.94 -12.00 0.87
C ILE A 183 2.69 -12.92 -0.33
N CYS A 184 3.10 -14.19 -0.27
CA CYS A 184 2.92 -15.17 -1.34
C CYS A 184 1.44 -15.40 -1.67
N MET A 185 0.61 -15.63 -0.65
CA MET A 185 -0.84 -15.82 -0.82
C MET A 185 -1.53 -14.56 -1.34
N GLY A 186 -1.11 -13.39 -0.86
CA GLY A 186 -1.63 -12.12 -1.34
C GLY A 186 -1.30 -11.88 -2.81
N ALA A 187 -0.04 -12.12 -3.22
CA ALA A 187 0.41 -12.02 -4.60
C ALA A 187 -0.34 -13.00 -5.51
N ALA A 188 -0.47 -14.26 -5.12
CA ALA A 188 -1.28 -15.25 -5.84
C ALA A 188 -2.74 -14.79 -5.98
N GLY A 189 -3.32 -14.22 -4.92
CA GLY A 189 -4.67 -13.68 -4.95
C GLY A 189 -4.85 -12.50 -5.91
N ILE A 190 -3.86 -11.59 -6.05
CA ILE A 190 -3.92 -10.50 -7.05
C ILE A 190 -3.98 -11.10 -8.45
N VAL A 191 -3.11 -12.06 -8.74
CA VAL A 191 -3.05 -12.73 -10.05
C VAL A 191 -4.40 -13.41 -10.37
N ILE A 192 -4.95 -14.15 -9.41
CA ILE A 192 -6.25 -14.82 -9.57
C ILE A 192 -7.39 -13.81 -9.76
N ASP A 193 -7.39 -12.72 -8.99
CA ASP A 193 -8.42 -11.67 -9.07
C ASP A 193 -8.40 -10.99 -10.45
N GLU A 194 -7.22 -10.77 -11.02
CA GLU A 194 -7.06 -10.18 -12.34
C GLU A 194 -7.55 -11.13 -13.45
N PHE A 195 -7.19 -12.42 -13.40
CA PHE A 195 -7.70 -13.41 -14.35
C PHE A 195 -9.24 -13.52 -14.31
N ARG A 196 -9.84 -13.43 -13.11
CA ARG A 196 -11.31 -13.45 -12.95
C ARG A 196 -11.97 -12.18 -13.49
N HIS A 197 -11.27 -11.06 -13.48
CA HIS A 197 -11.78 -9.79 -14.01
C HIS A 197 -11.79 -9.81 -15.53
N VAL A 198 -10.68 -10.20 -16.15
CA VAL A 198 -10.55 -10.33 -17.62
C VAL A 198 -11.61 -11.26 -18.20
N ASN A 199 -11.93 -12.37 -17.53
CA ASN A 199 -12.94 -13.32 -18.01
C ASN A 199 -14.39 -12.83 -17.89
N LYS A 200 -14.66 -11.79 -17.09
CA LYS A 200 -16.00 -11.19 -16.99
C LYS A 200 -16.25 -10.10 -18.04
N GLU A 201 -15.18 -9.55 -18.63
CA GLU A 201 -15.25 -8.52 -19.67
C GLU A 201 -15.26 -9.10 -21.09
N LYS A 202 -15.07 -10.43 -21.23
CA LYS A 202 -15.26 -11.19 -22.48
C LYS A 202 -16.65 -11.82 -22.51
#